data_AF-A0A1I4CLM7-F1
#
_entry.id   AF-A0A1I4CLM7-F1
#
_cell.length_a   1.000
_cell.length_b   1.000
_cell.length_c   1.000
_cell.angle_alpha   90.00
_cell.angle_beta   90.00
_cell.angle_gamma   90.00
#
_symmetry.space_group_name_H-M   'P 1'
#
loop_
_entity.id
_entity.type
_entity.pdbx_description
1 polymer ?
#
loop_
_entity_poly.entity_id
_entity_poly.type
_entity_poly.pdbx_seq_one_letter_code
_entity_poly.pdbx_strand_id
1 'polypeptide(L)'
;MSKRPYVLASAAMSLDGFLDDTSQERLLLSSPEDFARVDQVRAGVDAILVGANTIRTDNPRLLSRSGPSPVKVTLTTSGKLDPAAKFFTTGDVAKLVYAASPAVPELSASLGDAATVVDAGDPVDVHRVLADLAERGIGRLMVEGGSAIHTLFLTEDVVDELHLVVAPFFVGQREAPRFVGAGRFPQGRLMLVETRQLGDVVLLRYLAGRAARDHRRLREAVELAERCPPSTTFRVGAVITDAADNVLATGFSGETDPHDHAEEVALAKLGRDPRLAEATIYSSLEPCSERASRPITCTQHILDAGIPRVVFAWREPDVFVHAQGAELLRAAGREVVEIPELAPLVRQANRHLPGVD
;
A
#
# COMPACT_ATOMS: atom_id res chain seq x y z
N MET A 1 -14.60 4.01 -7.38
CA MET A 1 -14.33 2.91 -6.42
C MET A 1 -14.40 3.51 -5.03
N SER A 2 -15.01 2.84 -4.05
CA SER A 2 -15.01 3.36 -2.68
C SER A 2 -13.58 3.45 -2.16
N LYS A 3 -13.30 4.49 -1.37
CA LYS A 3 -12.02 4.63 -0.70
C LYS A 3 -11.82 3.44 0.23
N ARG A 4 -10.71 2.71 0.10
CA ARG A 4 -10.32 1.64 1.01
C ARG A 4 -8.87 1.84 1.46
N PRO A 5 -8.46 1.28 2.61
CA PRO A 5 -7.07 1.31 3.03
C PRO A 5 -6.19 0.60 1.99
N TYR A 6 -4.93 1.01 1.90
CA TYR A 6 -3.88 0.23 1.27
C TYR A 6 -3.62 -1.03 2.12
N VAL A 7 -3.73 -2.21 1.52
CA VAL A 7 -3.64 -3.49 2.22
C VAL A 7 -2.31 -4.15 1.93
N LEU A 8 -1.50 -4.30 2.98
CA LEU A 8 -0.27 -5.07 2.99
C LEU A 8 -0.53 -6.43 3.64
N ALA A 9 -0.45 -7.51 2.87
CA ALA A 9 -0.37 -8.86 3.43
C ALA A 9 1.08 -9.19 3.80
N SER A 10 1.31 -9.72 4.99
CA SER A 10 2.64 -10.12 5.46
C SER A 10 2.60 -11.54 6.02
N ALA A 11 3.51 -12.40 5.55
CA ALA A 11 3.64 -13.76 6.04
C ALA A 11 5.09 -14.24 5.99
N ALA A 12 5.47 -15.08 6.93
CA ALA A 12 6.65 -15.93 6.85
C ALA A 12 6.19 -17.38 6.64
N MET A 13 6.83 -18.10 5.73
CA MET A 13 6.51 -19.49 5.42
C MET A 13 7.75 -20.34 5.24
N SER A 14 7.62 -21.65 5.41
CA SER A 14 8.64 -22.64 5.06
C SER A 14 8.84 -22.74 3.54
N LEU A 15 9.88 -23.44 3.08
CA LEU A 15 10.15 -23.68 1.64
C LEU A 15 8.97 -24.33 0.92
N ASP A 16 8.22 -25.19 1.61
CA ASP A 16 7.03 -25.86 1.10
C ASP A 16 5.74 -25.07 1.30
N GLY A 17 5.77 -23.89 1.94
CA GLY A 17 4.64 -22.97 2.01
C GLY A 17 3.72 -23.13 3.22
N PHE A 18 4.24 -23.58 4.35
CA PHE A 18 3.52 -23.66 5.64
C PHE A 18 3.85 -22.48 6.54
N LEU A 19 2.85 -22.03 7.31
CA LEU A 19 2.96 -20.93 8.30
C LEU A 19 3.25 -21.41 9.71
N ASP A 20 3.12 -22.71 9.96
CA ASP A 20 3.37 -23.35 11.26
C ASP A 20 3.50 -24.87 11.06
N ASP A 21 3.76 -25.61 12.12
CA ASP A 21 3.62 -27.06 12.17
C ASP A 21 2.35 -27.50 12.95
N THR A 22 2.22 -28.78 13.28
CA THR A 22 1.07 -29.31 14.06
C THR A 22 1.34 -29.40 15.57
N SER A 23 2.52 -28.94 16.03
CA SER A 23 2.87 -28.93 17.44
C SER A 23 2.15 -27.82 18.19
N GLN A 24 2.25 -27.83 19.52
CA GLN A 24 1.74 -26.74 20.36
C GLN A 24 2.77 -25.62 20.54
N GLU A 25 4.01 -25.84 20.13
CA GLU A 25 5.06 -24.84 20.18
C GLU A 25 5.01 -24.02 18.91
N ARG A 26 5.22 -22.71 19.03
CA ARG A 26 5.22 -21.82 17.88
C ARG A 26 6.46 -22.10 17.03
N LEU A 27 6.25 -22.42 15.74
CA LEU A 27 7.35 -22.56 14.80
C LEU A 27 8.00 -21.20 14.49
N LEU A 28 9.32 -21.13 14.64
CA LEU A 28 10.09 -19.95 14.27
C LEU A 28 10.46 -19.98 12.78
N LEU A 29 9.73 -19.21 11.98
CA LEU A 29 9.96 -19.06 10.54
C LEU A 29 10.81 -17.85 10.16
N SER A 30 10.92 -16.87 11.05
CA SER A 30 11.60 -15.58 10.81
C SER A 30 12.92 -15.52 11.56
N SER A 31 13.90 -14.82 10.96
CA SER A 31 15.17 -14.44 11.61
C SER A 31 15.00 -13.20 12.51
N PRO A 32 15.95 -12.91 13.42
CA PRO A 32 15.96 -11.66 14.20
C PRO A 32 15.89 -10.39 13.32
N GLU A 33 16.56 -10.39 12.18
CA GLU A 33 16.55 -9.32 11.19
C GLU A 33 15.15 -9.12 10.59
N ASP A 34 14.45 -10.23 10.30
CA ASP A 34 13.08 -10.16 9.82
C ASP A 34 12.10 -9.70 10.90
N PHE A 35 12.27 -10.11 12.16
CA PHE A 35 11.46 -9.59 13.26
C PHE A 35 11.62 -8.08 13.45
N ALA A 36 12.86 -7.57 13.35
CA ALA A 36 13.13 -6.13 13.40
C ALA A 36 12.45 -5.39 12.24
N ARG A 37 12.51 -5.95 11.03
CA ARG A 37 11.82 -5.40 9.85
C ARG A 37 10.30 -5.38 10.04
N VAL A 38 9.69 -6.47 10.48
CA VAL A 38 8.23 -6.53 10.72
C VAL A 38 7.82 -5.49 11.76
N ASP A 39 8.61 -5.29 12.81
CA ASP A 39 8.35 -4.26 13.82
C ASP A 39 8.37 -2.83 13.25
N GLN A 40 9.27 -2.54 12.31
CA GLN A 40 9.30 -1.28 11.55
C GLN A 40 8.08 -1.14 10.64
N VAL A 41 7.68 -2.22 9.95
CA VAL A 41 6.47 -2.21 9.11
C VAL A 41 5.23 -1.93 9.96
N ARG A 42 5.12 -2.54 11.15
CA ARG A 42 4.02 -2.27 12.10
C ARG A 42 3.98 -0.81 12.56
N ALA A 43 5.13 -0.17 12.71
CA ALA A 43 5.19 1.25 13.07
C ALA A 43 4.69 2.17 11.95
N GLY A 44 4.72 1.70 10.69
CA GLY A 44 4.35 2.45 9.49
C GLY A 44 2.94 2.18 8.97
N VAL A 45 2.10 1.46 9.73
CA VAL A 45 0.69 1.20 9.37
C VAL A 45 -0.25 1.73 10.44
N ASP A 46 -1.48 2.05 10.02
CA ASP A 46 -2.49 2.60 10.93
C ASP A 46 -3.22 1.48 11.70
N ALA A 47 -3.35 0.32 11.07
CA ALA A 47 -4.00 -0.86 11.64
C ALA A 47 -3.27 -2.17 11.31
N ILE A 48 -3.34 -3.13 12.24
CA ILE A 48 -2.88 -4.49 12.07
C ILE A 48 -4.03 -5.48 12.27
N LEU A 49 -4.15 -6.46 11.38
CA LEU A 49 -5.21 -7.45 11.37
C LEU A 49 -4.64 -8.87 11.50
N VAL A 50 -5.23 -9.63 12.42
CA VAL A 50 -5.06 -11.09 12.51
C VAL A 50 -6.40 -11.79 12.67
N GLY A 51 -6.51 -13.03 12.20
CA GLY A 51 -7.70 -13.85 12.44
C GLY A 51 -7.87 -14.22 13.91
N ALA A 52 -9.11 -14.43 14.35
CA ALA A 52 -9.40 -14.85 15.71
C ALA A 52 -8.71 -16.16 16.12
N ASN A 53 -8.37 -17.03 15.15
CA ASN A 53 -7.61 -18.24 15.44
C ASN A 53 -6.18 -17.95 15.92
N THR A 54 -5.50 -17.00 15.27
CA THR A 54 -4.18 -16.53 15.70
C THR A 54 -4.23 -15.96 17.12
N ILE A 55 -5.32 -15.28 17.50
CA ILE A 55 -5.49 -14.81 18.88
C ILE A 55 -5.59 -15.98 19.86
N ARG A 56 -6.39 -17.01 19.53
CA ARG A 56 -6.58 -18.17 20.40
C ARG A 56 -5.32 -19.02 20.56
N THR A 57 -4.55 -19.21 19.49
CA THR A 57 -3.35 -20.06 19.49
C THR A 57 -2.14 -19.31 20.03
N ASP A 58 -1.85 -18.12 19.52
CA ASP A 58 -0.57 -17.43 19.78
C ASP A 58 -0.68 -16.38 20.89
N ASN A 59 -1.90 -15.97 21.22
CA ASN A 59 -2.19 -14.90 22.18
C ASN A 59 -1.28 -13.66 22.00
N PRO A 60 -1.21 -13.07 20.79
CA PRO A 60 -0.21 -12.07 20.46
C PRO A 60 -0.54 -10.71 21.08
N ARG A 61 0.50 -9.92 21.35
CA ARG A 61 0.35 -8.52 21.82
C ARG A 61 0.09 -7.54 20.68
N LEU A 62 0.62 -7.79 19.48
CA LEU A 62 0.54 -6.91 18.29
C LEU A 62 0.89 -5.45 18.59
N LEU A 63 2.07 -5.24 19.19
CA LEU A 63 2.61 -3.90 19.45
C LEU A 63 3.84 -3.68 18.57
N SER A 64 4.10 -2.41 18.25
CA SER A 64 5.38 -1.99 17.66
C SER A 64 6.31 -1.46 18.77
N ARG A 65 7.61 -1.75 18.63
CA ARG A 65 8.68 -1.17 19.47
C ARG A 65 9.41 -0.04 18.74
N SER A 66 9.32 0.00 17.42
CA SER A 66 9.99 0.96 16.54
C SER A 66 9.18 2.25 16.31
N GLY A 67 7.99 2.36 16.89
CA GLY A 67 7.14 3.55 16.76
C GLY A 67 5.76 3.37 17.39
N PRO A 68 4.77 4.19 16.99
CA PRO A 68 3.39 4.06 17.43
C PRO A 68 2.86 2.65 17.16
N SER A 69 2.08 2.11 18.11
CA SER A 69 1.41 0.84 17.88
C SER A 69 0.14 1.04 17.04
N PRO A 70 -0.12 0.20 16.05
CA PRO A 70 -1.30 0.31 15.20
C PRO A 70 -2.58 -0.05 15.94
N VAL A 71 -3.72 0.40 15.42
CA VAL A 71 -5.04 -0.10 15.81
C VAL A 71 -5.08 -1.62 15.62
N LYS A 72 -5.58 -2.35 16.62
CA LYS A 72 -5.64 -3.81 16.55
C LYS A 72 -6.98 -4.24 15.99
N VAL A 73 -6.93 -5.07 14.95
CA VAL A 73 -8.11 -5.55 14.25
C VAL A 73 -8.13 -7.08 14.27
N THR A 74 -9.31 -7.66 14.48
CA THR A 74 -9.50 -9.09 14.28
C THR A 74 -10.81 -9.40 13.59
N LEU A 75 -10.81 -10.52 12.86
CA LEU A 75 -11.97 -11.07 12.15
C LEU A 75 -12.36 -12.42 12.77
N THR A 76 -13.64 -12.60 13.06
CA THR A 76 -14.18 -13.84 13.63
C THR A 76 -15.53 -14.22 13.04
N THR A 77 -15.74 -15.49 12.76
CA THR A 77 -17.05 -16.03 12.39
C THR A 77 -17.81 -16.59 13.58
N SER A 78 -17.09 -17.14 14.56
CA SER A 78 -17.70 -17.85 15.71
C SER A 78 -17.96 -16.97 16.93
N GLY A 79 -17.38 -15.76 16.97
CA GLY A 79 -17.39 -14.92 18.17
C GLY A 79 -16.56 -15.45 19.34
N LYS A 80 -15.93 -16.62 19.25
CA LYS A 80 -15.18 -17.20 20.36
C LYS A 80 -13.82 -16.53 20.54
N LEU A 81 -13.77 -15.53 21.42
CA LEU A 81 -12.58 -14.77 21.80
C LEU A 81 -12.58 -14.58 23.33
N ASP A 82 -11.43 -14.79 23.96
CA ASP A 82 -11.25 -14.57 25.39
C ASP A 82 -10.93 -13.08 25.66
N PRO A 83 -11.77 -12.34 26.41
CA PRO A 83 -11.50 -10.94 26.76
C PRO A 83 -10.19 -10.74 27.53
N ALA A 84 -9.66 -11.78 28.19
CA ALA A 84 -8.39 -11.74 28.91
C ALA A 84 -7.16 -11.90 28.00
N ALA A 85 -7.34 -12.21 26.70
CA ALA A 85 -6.23 -12.35 25.76
C ALA A 85 -5.39 -11.07 25.68
N LYS A 86 -4.08 -11.24 25.51
CA LYS A 86 -3.09 -10.15 25.37
C LYS A 86 -3.41 -9.20 24.23
N PHE A 87 -4.15 -9.67 23.22
CA PHE A 87 -4.68 -8.81 22.16
C PHE A 87 -5.50 -7.64 22.74
N PHE A 88 -6.42 -7.92 23.67
CA PHE A 88 -7.32 -6.95 24.30
C PHE A 88 -6.66 -6.23 25.48
N THR A 89 -5.89 -6.95 26.29
CA THR A 89 -5.39 -6.44 27.58
C THR A 89 -4.07 -5.69 27.51
N THR A 90 -3.42 -5.62 26.34
CA THR A 90 -2.14 -4.91 26.18
C THR A 90 -2.23 -3.74 25.20
N GLY A 91 -1.47 -2.69 25.44
CA GLY A 91 -1.40 -1.51 24.57
C GLY A 91 -2.64 -0.61 24.68
N ASP A 92 -2.39 0.69 24.78
CA ASP A 92 -3.44 1.70 24.82
C ASP A 92 -3.78 2.20 23.41
N VAL A 93 -4.34 1.29 22.61
CA VAL A 93 -4.77 1.52 21.23
C VAL A 93 -6.19 1.02 21.05
N ALA A 94 -6.90 1.51 20.03
CA ALA A 94 -8.23 0.97 19.70
C ALA A 94 -8.14 -0.52 19.33
N LYS A 95 -9.15 -1.29 19.73
CA LYS A 95 -9.33 -2.69 19.36
C LYS A 95 -10.67 -2.85 18.64
N LEU A 96 -10.63 -3.35 17.41
CA LEU A 96 -11.79 -3.57 16.57
C LEU A 96 -11.97 -5.07 16.34
N VAL A 97 -13.18 -5.56 16.55
CA VAL A 97 -13.54 -6.97 16.32
C VAL A 97 -14.65 -7.01 15.29
N TYR A 98 -14.31 -7.40 14.08
CA TYR A 98 -15.27 -7.64 13.01
C TYR A 98 -15.78 -9.06 13.12
N ALA A 99 -17.09 -9.20 13.27
CA ALA A 99 -17.73 -10.48 13.51
C ALA A 99 -18.82 -10.78 12.48
N ALA A 100 -19.02 -12.07 12.19
CA ALA A 100 -20.20 -12.50 11.44
C ALA A 100 -21.47 -12.07 12.17
N SER A 101 -22.50 -11.64 11.43
CA SER A 101 -23.71 -11.01 12.01
C SER A 101 -24.34 -11.80 13.18
N PRO A 102 -24.46 -13.16 13.13
CA PRO A 102 -25.02 -13.92 14.24
C PRO A 102 -24.20 -13.87 15.54
N ALA A 103 -22.89 -13.63 15.45
CA ALA A 103 -21.98 -13.62 16.60
C ALA A 103 -21.91 -12.26 17.31
N VAL A 104 -22.36 -11.18 16.65
CA VAL A 104 -22.20 -9.79 17.15
C VAL A 104 -22.84 -9.56 18.52
N PRO A 105 -24.10 -9.97 18.81
CA PRO A 105 -24.74 -9.65 20.08
C PRO A 105 -24.03 -10.25 21.30
N GLU A 106 -23.73 -11.56 21.25
CA GLU A 106 -23.05 -12.27 22.34
C GLU A 106 -21.61 -11.77 22.51
N LEU A 107 -20.90 -11.54 21.41
CA LEU A 107 -19.53 -11.06 21.44
C LEU A 107 -19.42 -9.64 22.01
N SER A 108 -20.35 -8.76 21.66
CA SER A 108 -20.40 -7.40 22.20
C SER A 108 -20.64 -7.42 23.71
N ALA A 109 -21.55 -8.27 24.17
CA ALA A 109 -21.80 -8.46 25.60
C ALA A 109 -20.58 -9.04 26.34
N SER A 110 -19.87 -10.00 25.73
CA SER A 110 -18.71 -10.65 26.34
C SER A 110 -17.47 -9.76 26.40
N LEU A 111 -17.20 -8.95 25.37
CA LEU A 111 -16.03 -8.08 25.34
C LEU A 111 -16.25 -6.77 26.11
N GLY A 112 -17.49 -6.28 26.19
CA GLY A 112 -17.79 -5.00 26.81
C GLY A 112 -16.91 -3.88 26.26
N ASP A 113 -16.27 -3.12 27.14
CA ASP A 113 -15.41 -2.00 26.76
C ASP A 113 -14.01 -2.42 26.26
N ALA A 114 -13.68 -3.72 26.27
CA ALA A 114 -12.36 -4.21 25.85
C ALA A 114 -12.11 -4.02 24.34
N ALA A 115 -13.17 -3.96 23.53
CA ALA A 115 -13.08 -3.70 22.09
C ALA A 115 -14.42 -3.22 21.50
N THR A 116 -14.35 -2.51 20.37
CA THR A 116 -15.54 -2.22 19.56
C THR A 116 -15.84 -3.41 18.65
N VAL A 117 -17.02 -3.99 18.79
CA VAL A 117 -17.50 -5.07 17.92
C VAL A 117 -18.29 -4.46 16.75
N VAL A 118 -17.96 -4.89 15.52
CA VAL A 118 -18.56 -4.39 14.28
C VAL A 118 -19.10 -5.57 13.49
N ASP A 119 -20.33 -5.45 13.00
CA ASP A 119 -20.94 -6.43 12.11
C ASP A 119 -20.28 -6.38 10.72
N ALA A 120 -19.72 -7.52 10.31
CA ALA A 120 -19.04 -7.70 9.04
C ALA A 120 -19.90 -8.46 8.00
N GLY A 121 -21.16 -8.77 8.30
CA GLY A 121 -22.04 -9.57 7.43
C GLY A 121 -21.98 -11.07 7.71
N ASP A 122 -22.84 -11.83 7.03
CA ASP A 122 -22.85 -13.30 7.07
C ASP A 122 -23.10 -13.87 5.67
N PRO A 123 -22.07 -14.40 4.97
CA PRO A 123 -20.68 -14.54 5.43
C PRO A 123 -19.99 -13.18 5.62
N VAL A 124 -18.86 -13.20 6.33
CA VAL A 124 -18.01 -12.01 6.53
C VAL A 124 -17.59 -11.41 5.17
N ASP A 125 -17.88 -10.13 4.98
CA ASP A 125 -17.55 -9.35 3.79
C ASP A 125 -16.36 -8.42 4.06
N VAL A 126 -15.23 -8.69 3.40
CA VAL A 126 -14.00 -7.89 3.55
C VAL A 126 -14.17 -6.48 2.99
N HIS A 127 -14.98 -6.28 1.96
CA HIS A 127 -15.21 -4.94 1.42
C HIS A 127 -15.92 -4.04 2.43
N ARG A 128 -16.87 -4.59 3.19
CA ARG A 128 -17.53 -3.89 4.31
C ARG A 128 -16.53 -3.56 5.42
N VAL A 129 -15.66 -4.50 5.78
CA VAL A 129 -14.59 -4.28 6.78
C VAL A 129 -13.66 -3.15 6.34
N LEU A 130 -13.19 -3.17 5.10
CA LEU A 130 -12.28 -2.15 4.57
C LEU A 130 -12.95 -0.78 4.45
N ALA A 131 -14.24 -0.73 4.11
CA ALA A 131 -15.00 0.52 4.09
C ALA A 131 -15.11 1.16 5.49
N ASP A 132 -15.50 0.38 6.51
CA ASP A 132 -15.57 0.87 7.90
C ASP A 132 -14.19 1.30 8.43
N LEU A 133 -13.12 0.56 8.10
CA LEU A 133 -11.75 0.98 8.43
C LEU A 133 -11.39 2.33 7.78
N ALA A 134 -11.73 2.53 6.50
CA ALA A 134 -11.46 3.80 5.82
C ALA A 134 -12.26 4.97 6.45
N GLU A 135 -13.51 4.74 6.85
CA GLU A 135 -14.34 5.74 7.55
C GLU A 135 -13.76 6.11 8.92
N ARG A 136 -13.08 5.17 9.58
CA ARG A 136 -12.32 5.39 10.83
C ARG A 136 -10.95 6.05 10.61
N GLY A 137 -10.62 6.43 9.38
CA GLY A 137 -9.36 7.10 9.04
C GLY A 137 -8.16 6.16 8.87
N ILE A 138 -8.37 4.84 8.81
CA ILE A 138 -7.29 3.88 8.52
C ILE A 138 -6.94 3.99 7.03
N GLY A 139 -5.72 4.45 6.73
CA GLY A 139 -5.20 4.57 5.37
C GLY A 139 -4.35 3.37 4.95
N ARG A 140 -3.67 2.71 5.89
CA ARG A 140 -2.82 1.53 5.67
C ARG A 140 -3.14 0.42 6.67
N LEU A 141 -3.48 -0.75 6.15
CA LEU A 141 -3.79 -1.96 6.90
C LEU A 141 -2.71 -3.02 6.63
N MET A 142 -2.10 -3.54 7.70
CA MET A 142 -1.27 -4.74 7.63
C MET A 142 -2.09 -5.97 8.03
N VAL A 143 -2.10 -7.01 7.20
CA VAL A 143 -2.73 -8.31 7.47
C VAL A 143 -1.61 -9.31 7.74
N GLU A 144 -1.47 -9.78 8.98
CA GLU A 144 -0.37 -10.68 9.37
C GLU A 144 -0.78 -12.16 9.47
N GLY A 145 -2.00 -12.46 9.86
CA GLY A 145 -2.22 -13.74 10.55
C GLY A 145 -3.47 -14.51 10.17
N GLY A 146 -3.24 -15.78 9.82
CA GLY A 146 -4.24 -16.83 9.62
C GLY A 146 -4.32 -17.24 8.16
N SER A 147 -4.08 -18.52 7.87
CA SER A 147 -4.25 -19.10 6.52
C SER A 147 -5.59 -18.69 5.90
N ALA A 148 -6.68 -18.78 6.67
CA ALA A 148 -8.02 -18.39 6.23
C ALA A 148 -8.16 -16.88 5.94
N ILE A 149 -7.49 -16.01 6.72
CA ILE A 149 -7.53 -14.56 6.51
C ILE A 149 -6.75 -14.17 5.25
N HIS A 150 -5.52 -14.70 5.10
CA HIS A 150 -4.74 -14.48 3.88
C HIS A 150 -5.49 -14.98 2.64
N THR A 151 -6.09 -16.18 2.73
CA THR A 151 -6.94 -16.72 1.66
C THR A 151 -8.07 -15.75 1.33
N LEU A 152 -8.84 -15.33 2.33
CA LEU A 152 -9.98 -14.43 2.14
C LEU A 152 -9.56 -13.11 1.46
N PHE A 153 -8.54 -12.43 1.97
CA PHE A 153 -8.10 -11.15 1.41
C PHE A 153 -7.55 -11.28 -0.01
N LEU A 154 -6.84 -12.38 -0.30
CA LEU A 154 -6.34 -12.66 -1.64
C LEU A 154 -7.46 -13.09 -2.60
N THR A 155 -8.46 -13.86 -2.17
CA THR A 155 -9.55 -14.25 -3.08
C THR A 155 -10.48 -13.08 -3.42
N GLU A 156 -10.63 -12.11 -2.52
CA GLU A 156 -11.43 -10.89 -2.73
C GLU A 156 -10.67 -9.79 -3.49
N ASP A 157 -9.45 -10.04 -3.97
CA ASP A 157 -8.63 -9.09 -4.75
C ASP A 157 -8.37 -7.73 -4.08
N VAL A 158 -8.26 -7.71 -2.75
CA VAL A 158 -8.09 -6.47 -1.98
C VAL A 158 -6.65 -6.22 -1.51
N VAL A 159 -5.74 -7.17 -1.68
CA VAL A 159 -4.32 -7.02 -1.31
C VAL A 159 -3.60 -6.17 -2.36
N ASP A 160 -2.93 -5.10 -1.92
CA ASP A 160 -2.13 -4.23 -2.79
C ASP A 160 -0.66 -4.67 -2.80
N GLU A 161 -0.17 -5.17 -1.68
CA GLU A 161 1.22 -5.57 -1.49
C GLU A 161 1.33 -6.85 -0.65
N LEU A 162 2.28 -7.70 -1.00
CA LEU A 162 2.61 -8.91 -0.29
C LEU A 162 4.08 -8.90 0.13
N HIS A 163 4.33 -8.96 1.43
CA HIS A 163 5.62 -9.28 2.03
C HIS A 163 5.64 -10.78 2.35
N LEU A 164 6.38 -11.55 1.57
CA LEU A 164 6.52 -12.99 1.77
C LEU A 164 7.95 -13.33 2.15
N VAL A 165 8.12 -13.85 3.36
CA VAL A 165 9.40 -14.34 3.87
C VAL A 165 9.45 -15.85 3.72
N VAL A 166 10.55 -16.39 3.20
CA VAL A 166 10.76 -17.83 3.03
C VAL A 166 11.90 -18.31 3.91
N ALA A 167 11.56 -19.18 4.86
CA ALA A 167 12.49 -19.84 5.78
C ALA A 167 13.15 -21.06 5.11
N PRO A 168 14.44 -21.34 5.36
CA PRO A 168 15.22 -22.34 4.62
C PRO A 168 15.01 -23.79 5.11
N PHE A 169 13.77 -24.18 5.42
CA PHE A 169 13.44 -25.54 5.84
C PHE A 169 12.05 -25.99 5.37
N PHE A 170 11.77 -27.28 5.49
CA PHE A 170 10.49 -27.91 5.12
C PHE A 170 9.71 -28.29 6.38
N VAL A 171 8.37 -28.13 6.35
CA VAL A 171 7.49 -28.64 7.42
C VAL A 171 6.95 -30.03 7.06
N GLY A 172 6.48 -30.23 5.82
CA GLY A 172 6.11 -31.53 5.29
C GLY A 172 4.89 -32.21 5.93
N GLN A 173 4.13 -31.51 6.76
CA GLN A 173 2.97 -32.06 7.48
C GLN A 173 1.67 -31.67 6.77
N ARG A 174 0.87 -32.65 6.37
CA ARG A 174 -0.34 -32.41 5.57
C ARG A 174 -1.37 -31.53 6.29
N GLU A 175 -1.47 -31.69 7.60
CA GLU A 175 -2.45 -31.01 8.46
C GLU A 175 -1.97 -29.64 8.94
N ALA A 176 -0.69 -29.29 8.71
CA ALA A 176 -0.13 -28.00 9.11
C ALA A 176 -0.73 -26.84 8.30
N PRO A 177 -0.85 -25.63 8.89
CA PRO A 177 -1.46 -24.50 8.21
C PRO A 177 -0.60 -24.02 7.04
N ARG A 178 -1.17 -24.03 5.83
CA ARG A 178 -0.57 -23.47 4.61
C ARG A 178 -0.63 -21.95 4.62
N PHE A 179 0.21 -21.28 3.84
CA PHE A 179 0.11 -19.81 3.63
C PHE A 179 -1.29 -19.41 3.16
N VAL A 180 -1.81 -20.10 2.15
CA VAL A 180 -3.18 -19.93 1.65
C VAL A 180 -3.85 -21.29 1.48
N GLY A 181 -5.17 -21.31 1.66
CA GLY A 181 -6.04 -22.43 1.37
C GLY A 181 -6.54 -22.42 -0.07
N ALA A 182 -7.52 -23.28 -0.37
CA ALA A 182 -8.13 -23.35 -1.68
C ALA A 182 -9.02 -22.12 -1.94
N GLY A 183 -8.93 -21.56 -3.14
CA GLY A 183 -9.70 -20.40 -3.58
C GLY A 183 -9.35 -20.00 -5.00
N ARG A 184 -10.15 -19.10 -5.59
CA ARG A 184 -9.83 -18.47 -6.87
C ARG A 184 -9.03 -17.20 -6.59
N PHE A 185 -7.79 -17.15 -7.06
CA PHE A 185 -6.89 -16.01 -6.89
C PHE A 185 -6.87 -15.16 -8.18
N PRO A 186 -7.55 -14.00 -8.21
CA PRO A 186 -7.78 -13.24 -9.44
C PRO A 186 -6.59 -12.42 -9.93
N GLN A 187 -5.55 -12.23 -9.10
CA GLN A 187 -4.46 -11.27 -9.35
C GLN A 187 -3.61 -11.56 -10.60
N GLY A 188 -3.63 -12.78 -11.11
CA GLY A 188 -2.70 -13.21 -12.15
C GLY A 188 -1.24 -13.17 -11.65
N ARG A 189 -0.33 -12.58 -12.45
CA ARG A 189 1.09 -12.46 -12.07
C ARG A 189 1.30 -11.20 -11.24
N LEU A 190 1.81 -11.37 -10.02
CA LEU A 190 2.25 -10.26 -9.18
C LEU A 190 3.57 -9.66 -9.69
N MET A 191 3.78 -8.37 -9.41
CA MET A 191 5.03 -7.67 -9.74
C MET A 191 6.01 -7.79 -8.59
N LEU A 192 7.14 -8.49 -8.78
CA LEU A 192 8.23 -8.52 -7.82
C LEU A 192 8.96 -7.17 -7.82
N VAL A 193 9.02 -6.50 -6.67
CA VAL A 193 9.66 -5.18 -6.52
C VAL A 193 10.88 -5.19 -5.62
N GLU A 194 11.00 -6.17 -4.71
CA GLU A 194 12.20 -6.34 -3.88
C GLU A 194 12.48 -7.82 -3.62
N THR A 195 13.77 -8.16 -3.64
CA THR A 195 14.30 -9.40 -3.09
C THR A 195 15.42 -9.06 -2.12
N ARG A 196 15.32 -9.49 -0.86
CA ARG A 196 16.33 -9.17 0.16
C ARG A 196 16.58 -10.34 1.09
N GLN A 197 17.85 -10.70 1.26
CA GLN A 197 18.26 -11.66 2.28
C GLN A 197 18.26 -10.99 3.67
N LEU A 198 17.69 -11.68 4.67
CA LEU A 198 17.59 -11.22 6.06
C LEU A 198 18.10 -12.33 6.98
N GLY A 199 19.41 -12.36 7.24
CA GLY A 199 20.02 -13.52 7.90
C GLY A 199 19.97 -14.75 6.98
N ASP A 200 19.32 -15.81 7.43
CA ASP A 200 19.15 -17.08 6.70
C ASP A 200 17.82 -17.19 5.94
N VAL A 201 16.95 -16.18 6.02
CA VAL A 201 15.67 -16.13 5.28
C VAL A 201 15.73 -15.15 4.11
N VAL A 202 14.80 -15.28 3.16
CA VAL A 202 14.64 -14.34 2.04
C VAL A 202 13.27 -13.65 2.10
N LEU A 203 13.27 -12.32 2.02
CA LEU A 203 12.09 -11.50 1.78
C LEU A 203 11.86 -11.33 0.28
N LEU A 204 10.62 -11.53 -0.13
CA LEU A 204 10.10 -11.20 -1.45
C LEU A 204 8.96 -10.20 -1.27
N ARG A 205 9.08 -9.01 -1.87
CA ARG A 205 7.98 -8.03 -1.91
C ARG A 205 7.34 -8.02 -3.28
N TYR A 206 6.03 -8.19 -3.29
CA TYR A 206 5.23 -8.18 -4.50
C TYR A 206 4.17 -7.09 -4.43
N LEU A 207 3.91 -6.42 -5.56
CA LEU A 207 2.76 -5.55 -5.74
C LEU A 207 1.68 -6.26 -6.57
N ALA A 208 0.42 -5.94 -6.28
CA ALA A 208 -0.76 -6.46 -6.94
C ALA A 208 -1.68 -5.33 -7.42
N GLY A 209 -2.67 -5.68 -8.25
CA GLY A 209 -3.77 -4.80 -8.61
C GLY A 209 -3.35 -3.39 -9.04
N ARG A 210 -3.92 -2.38 -8.38
CA ARG A 210 -3.65 -0.96 -8.67
C ARG A 210 -2.22 -0.55 -8.29
N ALA A 211 -1.68 -1.03 -7.18
CA ALA A 211 -0.32 -0.69 -6.74
C ALA A 211 0.74 -1.13 -7.76
N ALA A 212 0.59 -2.33 -8.35
CA ALA A 212 1.49 -2.80 -9.41
C ALA A 212 1.39 -1.96 -10.70
N ARG A 213 0.18 -1.49 -11.05
CA ARG A 213 -0.01 -0.59 -12.20
C ARG A 213 0.65 0.76 -11.96
N ASP A 214 0.43 1.33 -10.77
CA ASP A 214 0.99 2.62 -10.42
C ASP A 214 2.51 2.60 -10.42
N HIS A 215 3.10 1.58 -9.79
CA HIS A 215 4.55 1.40 -9.77
C HIS A 215 5.13 1.29 -11.19
N ARG A 216 4.47 0.52 -12.08
CA ARG A 216 4.88 0.41 -13.49
C ARG A 216 4.82 1.74 -14.24
N ARG A 217 3.68 2.44 -14.19
CA ARG A 217 3.48 3.70 -14.94
C ARG A 217 4.35 4.82 -14.41
N LEU A 218 4.55 4.87 -13.10
CA LEU A 218 5.45 5.83 -12.52
C LEU A 218 6.91 5.53 -12.89
N ARG A 219 7.32 4.25 -12.95
CA ARG A 219 8.64 3.89 -13.47
C ARG A 219 8.82 4.30 -14.93
N GLU A 220 7.81 4.10 -15.78
CA GLU A 220 7.81 4.60 -17.16
C GLU A 220 7.97 6.13 -17.21
N ALA A 221 7.31 6.87 -16.30
CA ALA A 221 7.48 8.31 -16.17
C ALA A 221 8.92 8.69 -15.76
N VAL A 222 9.56 7.94 -14.86
CA VAL A 222 10.98 8.12 -14.53
C VAL A 222 11.89 7.86 -15.73
N GLU A 223 11.63 6.79 -16.50
CA GLU A 223 12.40 6.47 -17.71
C GLU A 223 12.26 7.55 -18.78
N LEU A 224 11.09 8.19 -18.92
CA LEU A 224 10.90 9.33 -19.80
C LEU A 224 11.77 10.53 -19.41
N ALA A 225 12.07 10.74 -18.12
CA ALA A 225 12.93 11.82 -17.67
C ALA A 225 14.36 11.68 -18.24
N GLU A 226 14.83 10.47 -18.56
CA GLU A 226 16.14 10.24 -19.19
C GLU A 226 16.22 10.79 -20.63
N ARG A 227 15.06 11.04 -21.26
CA ARG A 227 14.98 11.61 -22.62
C ARG A 227 15.07 13.14 -22.66
N CYS A 228 15.04 13.79 -21.50
CA CYS A 228 15.13 15.24 -21.42
C CYS A 228 16.48 15.73 -21.98
N PRO A 229 16.50 16.85 -22.74
CA PRO A 229 17.75 17.46 -23.17
C PRO A 229 18.59 17.91 -21.95
N PRO A 230 19.89 18.19 -22.14
CA PRO A 230 20.69 18.87 -21.13
C PRO A 230 20.04 20.19 -20.71
N SER A 231 19.85 20.38 -19.40
CA SER A 231 19.24 21.59 -18.83
C SER A 231 19.86 21.89 -17.46
N THR A 232 19.56 23.08 -16.93
CA THR A 232 19.88 23.48 -15.55
C THR A 232 18.67 23.36 -14.62
N THR A 233 17.66 22.60 -15.05
CA THR A 233 16.38 22.41 -14.34
C THR A 233 16.13 20.92 -14.12
N PHE A 234 15.07 20.59 -13.37
CA PHE A 234 14.65 19.21 -13.20
C PHE A 234 14.23 18.57 -14.53
N ARG A 235 14.72 17.35 -14.71
CA ARG A 235 14.28 16.38 -15.70
C ARG A 235 13.12 15.62 -15.10
N VAL A 236 11.95 15.82 -15.68
CA VAL A 236 10.70 15.20 -15.27
C VAL A 236 10.13 14.47 -16.47
N GLY A 237 9.52 13.31 -16.23
CA GLY A 237 8.69 12.62 -17.21
C GLY A 237 7.27 12.43 -16.66
N ALA A 238 6.31 12.39 -17.56
CA ALA A 238 4.90 12.24 -17.24
C ALA A 238 4.21 11.22 -18.17
N VAL A 239 3.29 10.45 -17.60
CA VAL A 239 2.43 9.50 -18.32
C VAL A 239 0.99 9.76 -17.91
N ILE A 240 0.07 9.84 -18.87
CA ILE A 240 -1.37 9.94 -18.62
C ILE A 240 -2.02 8.66 -19.11
N THR A 241 -2.83 8.02 -18.26
CA THR A 241 -3.59 6.81 -18.61
C THR A 241 -5.09 7.02 -18.44
N ASP A 242 -5.89 6.24 -19.18
CA ASP A 242 -7.32 6.11 -18.91
C ASP A 242 -7.59 5.17 -17.72
N ALA A 243 -8.88 5.03 -17.35
CA ALA A 243 -9.32 4.16 -16.27
C ALA A 243 -9.00 2.66 -16.49
N ALA A 244 -8.76 2.25 -17.73
CA ALA A 244 -8.40 0.88 -18.11
C ALA A 244 -6.88 0.66 -18.14
N ASP A 245 -6.07 1.67 -17.77
CA ASP A 245 -4.60 1.66 -17.79
C ASP A 245 -4.02 1.66 -19.21
N ASN A 246 -4.73 2.20 -20.21
CA ASN A 246 -4.16 2.50 -21.51
C ASN A 246 -3.48 3.86 -21.48
N VAL A 247 -2.28 3.97 -22.04
CA VAL A 247 -1.55 5.25 -22.15
C VAL A 247 -2.26 6.13 -23.17
N LEU A 248 -2.68 7.32 -22.73
CA LEU A 248 -3.30 8.35 -23.56
C LEU A 248 -2.23 9.27 -24.15
N ALA A 249 -1.31 9.74 -23.31
CA ALA A 249 -0.21 10.59 -23.72
C ALA A 249 0.96 10.47 -22.75
N THR A 250 2.13 10.91 -23.21
CA THR A 250 3.34 11.03 -22.41
C THR A 250 3.97 12.40 -22.63
N GLY A 251 4.83 12.82 -21.72
CA GLY A 251 5.60 14.05 -21.84
C GLY A 251 6.92 13.95 -21.07
N PHE A 252 7.89 14.77 -21.45
CA PHE A 252 9.11 14.97 -20.67
C PHE A 252 9.56 16.43 -20.75
N SER A 253 10.30 16.91 -19.75
CA SER A 253 10.77 18.30 -19.72
C SER A 253 11.60 18.62 -20.97
N GLY A 254 11.33 19.77 -21.59
CA GLY A 254 12.07 20.20 -22.77
C GLY A 254 11.74 19.44 -24.08
N GLU A 255 10.63 18.71 -24.15
CA GLU A 255 10.28 17.90 -25.33
C GLU A 255 10.02 18.75 -26.59
N THR A 256 9.29 19.87 -26.47
CA THR A 256 8.99 20.74 -27.63
C THR A 256 9.61 22.14 -27.51
N ASP A 257 9.63 22.71 -26.31
CA ASP A 257 10.26 23.97 -25.95
C ASP A 257 11.14 23.77 -24.71
N PRO A 258 12.33 24.42 -24.60
CA PRO A 258 13.22 24.25 -23.45
C PRO A 258 12.60 24.55 -22.09
N HIS A 259 11.52 25.33 -22.03
CA HIS A 259 10.83 25.66 -20.79
C HIS A 259 9.68 24.71 -20.45
N ASP A 260 9.32 23.78 -21.34
CA ASP A 260 8.21 22.86 -21.13
C ASP A 260 8.41 21.96 -19.91
N HIS A 261 7.34 21.81 -19.13
CA HIS A 261 7.26 20.78 -18.09
C HIS A 261 6.58 19.52 -18.66
N ALA A 262 6.90 18.36 -18.09
CA ALA A 262 6.43 17.08 -18.59
C ALA A 262 4.90 16.95 -18.59
N GLU A 263 4.24 17.38 -17.52
CA GLU A 263 2.77 17.32 -17.38
C GLU A 263 2.07 18.23 -18.39
N GLU A 264 2.61 19.44 -18.59
CA GLU A 264 2.11 20.40 -19.58
C GLU A 264 2.15 19.80 -20.99
N VAL A 265 3.26 19.18 -21.37
CA VAL A 265 3.43 18.55 -22.69
C VAL A 265 2.48 17.36 -22.86
N ALA A 266 2.36 16.51 -21.85
CA ALA A 266 1.47 15.35 -21.91
C ALA A 266 0.01 15.78 -22.09
N LEU A 267 -0.43 16.83 -21.37
CA LEU A 267 -1.79 17.37 -21.46
C LEU A 267 -2.05 18.10 -22.78
N ALA A 268 -1.08 18.86 -23.30
CA ALA A 268 -1.23 19.58 -24.56
C ALA A 268 -1.52 18.64 -25.75
N LYS A 269 -0.99 17.41 -25.72
CA LYS A 269 -1.25 16.36 -26.73
C LYS A 269 -2.69 15.86 -26.74
N LEU A 270 -3.42 16.02 -25.63
CA LEU A 270 -4.80 15.52 -25.48
C LEU A 270 -5.86 16.60 -25.66
N GLY A 271 -5.54 17.87 -25.40
CA GLY A 271 -6.52 18.95 -25.48
C GLY A 271 -7.71 18.70 -24.54
N ARG A 272 -8.94 18.71 -25.08
CA ARG A 272 -10.19 18.46 -24.33
C ARG A 272 -10.67 17.00 -24.47
N ASP A 273 -9.78 16.06 -24.23
CA ASP A 273 -10.13 14.63 -24.29
C ASP A 273 -11.09 14.26 -23.13
N PRO A 274 -12.30 13.74 -23.42
CA PRO A 274 -13.27 13.40 -22.37
C PRO A 274 -12.78 12.30 -21.41
N ARG A 275 -11.79 11.48 -21.82
CA ARG A 275 -11.21 10.43 -20.97
C ARG A 275 -10.44 10.99 -19.77
N LEU A 276 -10.05 12.27 -19.80
CA LEU A 276 -9.33 12.93 -18.70
C LEU A 276 -10.14 12.95 -17.39
N ALA A 277 -11.47 12.93 -17.46
CA ALA A 277 -12.34 12.92 -16.28
C ALA A 277 -12.18 11.68 -15.38
N GLU A 278 -11.64 10.59 -15.93
CA GLU A 278 -11.37 9.34 -15.20
C GLU A 278 -9.88 8.95 -15.25
N ALA A 279 -9.03 9.83 -15.78
CA ALA A 279 -7.63 9.55 -16.02
C ALA A 279 -6.78 9.54 -14.74
N THR A 280 -5.60 8.96 -14.84
CA THR A 280 -4.51 9.13 -13.88
C THR A 280 -3.32 9.78 -14.57
N ILE A 281 -2.71 10.77 -13.93
CA ILE A 281 -1.40 11.29 -14.33
C ILE A 281 -0.31 10.80 -13.38
N TYR A 282 0.73 10.23 -13.96
CA TYR A 282 1.95 9.80 -13.29
C TYR A 282 3.03 10.82 -13.61
N SER A 283 3.65 11.44 -12.61
CA SER A 283 4.77 12.36 -12.79
C SER A 283 5.96 11.88 -11.98
N SER A 284 7.17 11.87 -12.55
CA SER A 284 8.36 11.43 -11.81
C SER A 284 8.66 12.33 -10.61
N LEU A 285 8.28 13.61 -10.67
CA LEU A 285 8.43 14.61 -9.61
C LEU A 285 7.05 15.15 -9.22
N GLU A 286 6.95 15.76 -8.04
CA GLU A 286 5.75 16.51 -7.65
C GLU A 286 5.39 17.59 -8.69
N PRO A 287 4.12 17.65 -9.15
CA PRO A 287 3.70 18.72 -10.05
C PRO A 287 3.86 20.08 -9.39
N CYS A 288 4.58 20.99 -10.04
CA CYS A 288 4.91 22.29 -9.42
C CYS A 288 3.67 23.11 -9.04
N SER A 289 3.77 23.85 -7.94
CA SER A 289 2.77 24.83 -7.47
C SER A 289 3.12 26.27 -7.82
N GLU A 290 4.36 26.54 -8.21
CA GLU A 290 4.84 27.83 -8.71
C GLU A 290 5.78 27.62 -9.89
N ARG A 291 5.91 28.63 -10.75
CA ARG A 291 6.74 28.55 -11.95
C ARG A 291 7.19 29.94 -12.40
N ALA A 292 8.50 30.10 -12.62
CA ALA A 292 9.06 31.34 -13.15
C ALA A 292 8.95 31.42 -14.69
N SER A 293 8.99 30.27 -15.38
CA SER A 293 9.07 30.23 -16.84
C SER A 293 7.73 30.48 -17.55
N ARG A 294 6.59 30.20 -16.93
CA ARG A 294 5.24 30.44 -17.48
C ARG A 294 4.22 30.71 -16.34
N PRO A 295 3.10 31.41 -16.61
CA PRO A 295 2.13 31.79 -15.59
C PRO A 295 1.26 30.63 -15.08
N ILE A 296 1.10 29.54 -15.84
CA ILE A 296 0.29 28.37 -15.44
C ILE A 296 1.23 27.26 -14.97
N THR A 297 0.90 26.68 -13.81
CA THR A 297 1.68 25.63 -13.15
C THR A 297 1.19 24.24 -13.55
N CYS A 298 2.01 23.21 -13.36
CA CYS A 298 1.59 21.82 -13.62
C CYS A 298 0.36 21.45 -12.78
N THR A 299 0.34 21.86 -11.51
CA THR A 299 -0.83 21.68 -10.63
C THR A 299 -2.09 22.30 -11.23
N GLN A 300 -2.01 23.54 -11.72
CA GLN A 300 -3.17 24.20 -12.33
C GLN A 300 -3.60 23.50 -13.63
N HIS A 301 -2.66 23.09 -14.50
CA HIS A 301 -2.97 22.34 -15.71
C HIS A 301 -3.73 21.04 -15.42
N ILE A 302 -3.31 20.29 -14.39
CA ILE A 302 -3.98 19.05 -13.96
C ILE A 302 -5.40 19.34 -13.47
N LEU A 303 -5.59 20.42 -12.69
CA LEU A 303 -6.90 20.82 -12.18
C LEU A 303 -7.85 21.25 -13.31
N ASP A 304 -7.36 22.05 -14.26
CA ASP A 304 -8.12 22.52 -15.42
C ASP A 304 -8.52 21.37 -16.35
N ALA A 305 -7.64 20.36 -16.48
CA ALA A 305 -7.92 19.13 -17.22
C ALA A 305 -8.96 18.23 -16.53
N GLY A 306 -9.26 18.48 -15.25
CA GLY A 306 -10.22 17.70 -14.48
C GLY A 306 -9.72 16.31 -14.10
N ILE A 307 -8.41 16.05 -14.16
CA ILE A 307 -7.85 14.74 -13.81
C ILE A 307 -8.08 14.46 -12.32
N PRO A 308 -8.75 13.35 -11.96
CA PRO A 308 -9.09 13.06 -10.58
C PRO A 308 -7.92 12.53 -9.74
N ARG A 309 -6.87 11.99 -10.38
CA ARG A 309 -5.83 11.23 -9.70
C ARG A 309 -4.42 11.54 -10.20
N VAL A 310 -3.53 11.79 -9.26
CA VAL A 310 -2.11 12.12 -9.48
C VAL A 310 -1.24 11.16 -8.69
N VAL A 311 -0.21 10.61 -9.33
CA VAL A 311 0.77 9.73 -8.69
C VAL A 311 2.17 10.25 -8.98
N PHE A 312 3.02 10.38 -7.95
CA PHE A 312 4.40 10.81 -8.15
C PHE A 312 5.39 10.16 -7.20
N ALA A 313 6.67 10.16 -7.60
CA ALA A 313 7.73 9.44 -6.89
C ALA A 313 8.45 10.30 -5.86
N TRP A 314 8.77 11.55 -6.19
CA TRP A 314 9.59 12.41 -5.35
C TRP A 314 8.95 13.78 -5.17
N ARG A 315 8.83 14.24 -3.93
CA ARG A 315 8.49 15.63 -3.63
C ARG A 315 9.61 16.54 -4.11
N GLU A 316 9.26 17.67 -4.71
CA GLU A 316 10.25 18.62 -5.15
C GLU A 316 11.01 19.14 -3.91
N PRO A 317 12.34 18.97 -3.84
CA PRO A 317 13.10 19.45 -2.70
C PRO A 317 13.08 20.99 -2.70
N ASP A 318 13.24 21.61 -1.53
CA ASP A 318 13.31 23.06 -1.31
C ASP A 318 14.57 23.72 -1.92
N VAL A 319 15.02 23.26 -3.09
CA VAL A 319 16.18 23.77 -3.83
C VAL A 319 15.80 24.98 -4.69
N PHE A 320 14.54 25.06 -5.14
CA PHE A 320 14.08 26.14 -6.03
C PHE A 320 12.81 26.86 -5.53
N VAL A 321 11.85 26.14 -4.93
CA VAL A 321 10.59 26.69 -4.37
C VAL A 321 10.12 25.78 -3.23
N HIS A 322 9.38 26.32 -2.25
CA HIS A 322 8.56 25.51 -1.34
C HIS A 322 7.34 24.95 -2.08
N ALA A 323 7.49 23.81 -2.74
CA ALA A 323 6.41 23.20 -3.51
C ALA A 323 5.26 22.74 -2.59
N GLN A 324 4.03 23.07 -2.98
CA GLN A 324 2.79 22.70 -2.31
C GLN A 324 1.82 22.01 -3.29
N GLY A 325 2.34 21.40 -4.35
CA GLY A 325 1.54 20.84 -5.44
C GLY A 325 0.63 19.73 -4.95
N ALA A 326 1.19 18.80 -4.18
CA ALA A 326 0.43 17.69 -3.59
C ALA A 326 -0.68 18.19 -2.66
N GLU A 327 -0.42 19.22 -1.85
CA GLU A 327 -1.36 19.82 -0.91
C GLU A 327 -2.51 20.53 -1.65
N LEU A 328 -2.20 21.32 -2.68
CA LEU A 328 -3.20 21.99 -3.51
C LEU A 328 -4.11 21.00 -4.25
N LEU A 329 -3.53 19.94 -4.81
CA LEU A 329 -4.28 18.86 -5.47
C LEU A 329 -5.22 18.16 -4.48
N ARG A 330 -4.75 17.82 -3.28
CA ARG A 330 -5.60 17.22 -2.23
C ARG A 330 -6.71 18.16 -1.78
N ALA A 331 -6.40 19.44 -1.58
CA ALA A 331 -7.39 20.45 -1.19
C ALA A 331 -8.49 20.62 -2.25
N ALA A 332 -8.15 20.44 -3.53
CA ALA A 332 -9.09 20.41 -4.65
C ALA A 332 -9.83 19.07 -4.83
N GLY A 333 -9.68 18.12 -3.88
CA GLY A 333 -10.37 16.84 -3.89
C GLY A 333 -9.76 15.79 -4.82
N ARG A 334 -8.51 15.96 -5.26
CA ARG A 334 -7.81 14.96 -6.10
C ARG A 334 -7.21 13.86 -5.22
N GLU A 335 -7.24 12.64 -5.72
CA GLU A 335 -6.50 11.53 -5.12
C GLU A 335 -5.02 11.71 -5.45
N VAL A 336 -4.17 11.86 -4.43
CA VAL A 336 -2.72 12.05 -4.59
C VAL A 336 -1.99 10.89 -3.91
N VAL A 337 -1.26 10.12 -4.71
CA VAL A 337 -0.48 8.96 -4.25
C VAL A 337 1.01 9.23 -4.42
N GLU A 338 1.75 8.99 -3.35
CA GLU A 338 3.21 9.15 -3.31
C GLU A 338 3.87 7.77 -3.28
N ILE A 339 4.84 7.54 -4.16
CA ILE A 339 5.62 6.28 -4.22
C ILE A 339 7.11 6.63 -3.99
N PRO A 340 7.49 6.97 -2.75
CA PRO A 340 8.84 7.44 -2.42
C PRO A 340 9.94 6.40 -2.66
N GLU A 341 9.59 5.12 -2.76
CA GLU A 341 10.53 4.05 -3.12
C GLU A 341 11.14 4.20 -4.52
N LEU A 342 10.48 4.94 -5.43
CA LEU A 342 11.03 5.28 -6.74
C LEU A 342 11.81 6.60 -6.75
N ALA A 343 11.76 7.39 -5.68
CA ALA A 343 12.48 8.67 -5.59
C ALA A 343 14.00 8.56 -5.85
N PRO A 344 14.73 7.51 -5.41
CA PRO A 344 16.14 7.36 -5.75
C PRO A 344 16.42 7.34 -7.27
N LEU A 345 15.52 6.76 -8.07
CA LEU A 345 15.67 6.75 -9.54
C LEU A 345 15.43 8.15 -10.13
N VAL A 346 14.47 8.90 -9.58
CA VAL A 346 14.22 10.29 -9.98
C VAL A 346 15.45 11.17 -9.67
N ARG A 347 16.03 11.01 -8.47
CA ARG A 347 17.26 11.70 -8.07
C ARG A 347 18.43 11.34 -8.99
N GLN A 348 18.56 10.06 -9.34
CA GLN A 348 19.57 9.61 -10.29
C GLN A 348 19.44 10.30 -11.66
N ALA A 349 18.22 10.48 -12.18
CA ALA A 349 17.99 11.21 -13.43
C ALA A 349 18.33 12.71 -13.32
N ASN A 350 18.33 13.24 -12.10
CA ASN A 350 18.51 14.67 -11.77
C ASN A 350 19.85 15.03 -11.12
N ARG A 351 20.79 14.07 -11.03
CA ARG A 351 22.14 14.23 -10.47
C ARG A 351 23.01 15.33 -11.11
N HIS A 352 22.57 15.91 -12.23
CA HIS A 352 23.24 17.06 -12.85
C HIS A 352 22.97 18.37 -12.09
N LEU A 353 21.96 18.40 -11.22
CA LEU A 353 21.62 19.55 -10.38
C LEU A 353 22.39 19.52 -9.06
N PRO A 354 22.82 20.68 -8.55
CA PRO A 354 23.42 20.77 -7.23
C PRO A 354 22.41 20.42 -6.13
N GLY A 355 22.83 19.67 -5.11
CA GLY A 355 22.01 19.35 -3.94
C GLY A 355 21.00 18.21 -4.14
N VAL A 356 21.08 17.47 -5.26
CA VAL A 356 20.31 16.25 -5.51
C VAL A 356 21.19 15.03 -5.19
N ASP A 357 21.22 14.61 -3.92
CA ASP A 357 21.93 13.41 -3.44
C ASP A 357 20.97 12.22 -3.16
#